data_AF-A0ABD5YH50-F1
#
_entry.id   AF-A0ABD5YH50-F1
#
_cell.length_a   1.000
_cell.length_b   1.000
_cell.length_c   1.000
_cell.angle_alpha   90.00
_cell.angle_beta   90.00
_cell.angle_gamma   90.00
#
_symmetry.space_group_name_H-M   'P 1'
#
loop_
_entity.id
_entity.type
_entity.pdbx_description
1 polymer ?
#
loop_
_entity_poly.entity_id
_entity_poly.type
_entity_poly.pdbx_seq_one_letter_code
_entity_poly.pdbx_strand_id
1 'polypeptide(L)'
;MSPPATGASGVRSSIEHAWLITQVELRRSWRRISDTPRQLVGLAITGLFMLPVMAVAVGGAYAFGMAAGTDSFVDHLSIARMVVAGLAAFVTLLVIIATIQEYGKLEEPEAVLTAIPHYEAVFGLLLLNYVSFVGLAAIPIVGMAIAFAIGAAHS
;
A
#
# COMPACT_ATOMS: atom_id res chain seq x y z
N MET A 1 17.70 6.66 -44.86
CA MET A 1 18.05 7.29 -43.57
C MET A 1 16.79 8.02 -43.12
N SER A 2 15.94 7.35 -42.35
CA SER A 2 14.61 7.84 -41.98
C SER A 2 14.67 8.57 -40.64
N PRO A 3 13.98 9.70 -40.47
CA PRO A 3 14.07 10.53 -39.26
C PRO A 3 13.52 9.78 -38.02
N PRO A 4 14.06 10.05 -36.82
CA PRO A 4 13.62 9.42 -35.58
C PRO A 4 12.18 9.83 -35.26
N ALA A 5 11.33 8.84 -35.03
CA ALA A 5 9.94 9.02 -34.62
C ALA A 5 9.88 9.63 -33.21
N THR A 6 9.91 10.96 -33.16
CA THR A 6 9.18 11.86 -32.25
C THR A 6 8.55 11.23 -31.00
N GLY A 7 9.31 11.26 -29.89
CA GLY A 7 8.92 11.53 -28.49
C GLY A 7 7.73 10.81 -27.82
N ALA A 8 6.55 10.76 -28.44
CA ALA A 8 5.31 10.32 -27.79
C ALA A 8 5.05 8.80 -27.93
N SER A 9 5.50 8.17 -29.02
CA SER A 9 5.40 6.71 -29.22
C SER A 9 6.40 5.94 -28.37
N GLY A 10 7.60 6.49 -28.20
CA GLY A 10 8.64 5.93 -27.32
C GLY A 10 8.20 5.91 -25.85
N VAL A 11 7.63 7.01 -25.36
CA VAL A 11 7.13 7.10 -23.97
C VAL A 11 5.99 6.11 -23.71
N ARG A 12 5.05 5.94 -24.64
CA ARG A 12 3.98 4.94 -24.50
C ARG A 12 4.53 3.51 -24.46
N SER A 13 5.45 3.18 -25.37
CA SER A 13 6.14 1.89 -25.38
C SER A 13 6.90 1.62 -24.07
N SER A 14 7.60 2.63 -23.54
CA SER A 14 8.31 2.53 -22.26
C SER A 14 7.37 2.34 -21.08
N ILE A 15 6.20 3.00 -21.06
CA ILE A 15 5.18 2.83 -20.01
C ILE A 15 4.56 1.43 -20.08
N GLU A 16 4.23 0.95 -21.28
CA GLU A 16 3.68 -0.40 -21.48
C GLU A 16 4.68 -1.49 -21.03
N HIS A 17 5.95 -1.33 -21.38
CA HIS A 17 7.01 -2.24 -20.91
C HIS A 17 7.21 -2.16 -19.40
N ALA A 18 7.25 -0.95 -18.82
CA ALA A 18 7.37 -0.78 -17.37
C ALA A 18 6.19 -1.39 -16.62
N TRP A 19 4.98 -1.27 -17.16
CA TRP A 19 3.78 -1.89 -16.59
C TRP A 19 3.83 -3.41 -16.65
N LEU A 20 4.22 -3.99 -17.80
CA LEU A 20 4.38 -5.44 -17.95
C LEU A 20 5.43 -6.00 -16.98
N ILE A 21 6.57 -5.34 -16.84
CA ILE A 21 7.61 -5.72 -15.88
C ILE A 21 7.06 -5.68 -14.46
N THR A 22 6.36 -4.60 -14.09
CA THR A 22 5.74 -4.45 -12.77
C THR A 22 4.74 -5.58 -12.49
N GLN A 23 3.92 -5.94 -13.48
CA GLN A 23 2.91 -6.97 -13.32
C GLN A 23 3.50 -8.37 -13.16
N VAL A 24 4.58 -8.67 -13.91
CA VAL A 24 5.31 -9.94 -13.82
C VAL A 24 6.02 -10.05 -12.48
N GLU A 25 6.71 -9.00 -12.05
CA GLU A 25 7.41 -8.96 -10.76
C GLU A 25 6.44 -9.05 -9.58
N LEU A 26 5.27 -8.41 -9.67
CA LEU A 26 4.23 -8.53 -8.65
C LEU A 26 3.70 -9.96 -8.54
N ARG A 27 3.43 -10.63 -9.67
CA ARG A 27 2.97 -12.02 -9.69
C ARG A 27 4.05 -12.98 -9.18
N ARG A 28 5.32 -12.71 -9.49
CA ARG A 28 6.47 -13.51 -9.02
C ARG A 28 6.66 -13.33 -7.52
N SER A 29 6.57 -12.10 -7.03
CA SER A 29 6.59 -11.77 -5.59
C SER A 29 5.46 -12.46 -4.84
N TRP A 30 4.25 -12.49 -5.41
CA TRP A 30 3.12 -13.18 -4.81
C TRP A 30 3.35 -14.69 -4.69
N ARG A 31 3.86 -15.35 -5.74
CA ARG A 31 4.23 -16.78 -5.68
C ARG A 31 5.31 -17.06 -4.64
N ARG A 32 6.31 -16.18 -4.52
CA ARG A 32 7.38 -16.35 -3.52
C ARG A 32 6.84 -16.28 -2.09
N ILE A 33 5.95 -15.33 -1.83
CA ILE A 33 5.28 -15.19 -0.54
C ILE A 33 4.45 -16.45 -0.26
N SER A 34 3.70 -16.97 -1.24
CA SER A 34 2.88 -18.17 -1.06
C SER A 34 3.68 -19.47 -0.94
N ASP A 35 4.83 -19.58 -1.60
CA ASP A 35 5.62 -20.81 -1.63
C ASP A 35 6.61 -20.90 -0.45
N THR A 36 6.84 -19.80 0.27
CA THR A 36 7.70 -19.75 1.44
C THR A 36 6.88 -19.78 2.74
N PRO A 37 6.77 -20.92 3.44
CA PRO A 37 5.91 -21.05 4.62
C PRO A 37 6.25 -20.05 5.73
N ARG A 38 7.52 -19.66 5.88
CA ARG A 38 7.95 -18.63 6.83
C ARG A 38 7.43 -17.23 6.48
N GLN A 39 7.35 -16.88 5.19
CA GLN A 39 6.78 -15.60 4.76
C GLN A 39 5.25 -15.61 4.88
N LEU A 40 4.59 -16.73 4.56
CA LEU A 40 3.16 -16.92 4.84
C LEU A 40 2.81 -16.76 6.31
N VAL A 41 3.60 -17.36 7.21
CA VAL A 41 3.39 -17.21 8.66
C VAL A 41 3.60 -15.75 9.09
N GLY A 42 4.62 -15.08 8.57
CA GLY A 42 4.84 -13.65 8.80
C GLY A 42 3.66 -12.79 8.33
N LEU A 43 3.11 -13.07 7.14
CA LEU A 43 1.94 -12.41 6.59
C LEU A 43 0.69 -12.68 7.44
N ALA A 44 0.48 -13.94 7.84
CA ALA A 44 -0.66 -14.33 8.66
C ALA A 44 -0.63 -13.67 10.05
N ILE A 45 0.53 -13.62 10.69
CA ILE A 45 0.72 -12.93 11.98
C ILE A 45 0.47 -11.43 11.78
N THR A 46 1.05 -10.82 10.75
CA THR A 46 0.84 -9.39 10.45
C THR A 46 -0.66 -9.10 10.24
N GLY A 47 -1.34 -9.90 9.43
CA GLY A 47 -2.78 -9.80 9.21
C GLY A 47 -3.59 -9.96 10.50
N LEU A 48 -3.25 -10.95 11.33
CA LEU A 48 -3.92 -11.21 12.60
C LEU A 48 -3.85 -10.00 13.54
N PHE A 49 -2.68 -9.36 13.64
CA PHE A 49 -2.51 -8.16 14.45
C PHE A 49 -3.09 -6.89 13.81
N MET A 50 -3.23 -6.87 12.47
CA MET A 50 -3.88 -5.76 11.75
C MET A 50 -5.40 -5.78 11.94
N LEU A 51 -6.03 -6.95 12.02
CA LEU A 51 -7.48 -7.11 12.16
C LEU A 51 -8.13 -6.30 13.30
N PRO A 52 -7.66 -6.37 14.56
CA PRO A 52 -8.26 -5.60 15.64
C PRO A 52 -8.09 -4.09 15.44
N VAL A 53 -6.95 -3.64 14.92
CA VAL A 53 -6.72 -2.23 14.59
C VAL A 53 -7.70 -1.75 13.53
N MET A 54 -7.91 -2.55 12.49
CA MET A 54 -8.89 -2.28 11.43
C MET A 54 -10.32 -2.27 11.97
N ALA A 55 -10.68 -3.21 12.85
CA ALA A 55 -12.00 -3.25 13.47
C ALA A 55 -12.29 -1.99 14.29
N VAL A 56 -11.32 -1.53 15.09
CA VAL A 56 -11.42 -0.29 15.88
C VAL A 56 -11.50 0.93 14.96
N ALA A 57 -10.67 1.01 13.92
CA ALA A 57 -10.65 2.14 13.00
C ALA A 57 -11.97 2.24 12.21
N VAL A 58 -12.44 1.14 11.62
CA VAL A 58 -13.68 1.09 10.83
C VAL A 58 -14.91 1.27 11.72
N GLY A 59 -14.97 0.57 12.86
CA GLY A 59 -16.07 0.72 13.82
C GLY A 59 -16.12 2.13 14.44
N GLY A 60 -14.96 2.71 14.75
CA GLY A 60 -14.84 4.07 15.22
C GLY A 60 -15.28 5.10 14.16
N ALA A 61 -14.91 4.91 12.89
CA ALA A 61 -15.36 5.76 11.79
C ALA A 61 -16.88 5.69 11.60
N TYR A 62 -17.48 4.50 11.70
CA TYR A 62 -18.93 4.33 11.67
C TYR A 62 -19.62 5.05 12.83
N ALA A 63 -19.14 4.85 14.07
CA ALA A 63 -19.70 5.50 15.24
C ALA A 63 -19.55 7.04 15.19
N PHE A 64 -18.41 7.52 14.68
CA PHE A 64 -18.19 8.94 14.43
C PHE A 64 -19.15 9.49 13.35
N GLY A 65 -19.44 8.69 12.32
CA GLY A 65 -20.46 8.99 11.32
C GLY A 65 -21.85 9.13 11.94
N MET A 66 -22.25 8.22 12.83
CA MET A 66 -23.54 8.30 13.52
C MET A 66 -23.67 9.54 14.43
N ALA A 67 -22.56 10.08 14.92
CA ALA A 67 -22.55 11.30 15.71
C ALA A 67 -22.59 12.58 14.83
N ALA A 68 -22.42 12.45 13.51
CA ALA A 68 -22.46 13.58 12.59
C ALA A 68 -23.83 14.27 12.65
N GLY A 69 -23.84 15.60 12.80
CA GLY A 69 -25.08 16.37 12.92
C GLY A 69 -25.68 16.41 14.34
N THR A 70 -25.07 15.75 15.33
CA THR A 70 -25.45 15.87 16.75
C THR A 70 -24.55 16.89 17.47
N ASP A 71 -25.05 17.46 18.58
CA ASP A 71 -24.26 18.37 19.42
C ASP A 71 -23.00 17.70 20.01
N SER A 72 -23.01 16.37 20.11
CA SER A 72 -21.88 15.59 20.63
C SER A 72 -20.72 15.39 19.63
N PHE A 73 -20.88 15.81 18.37
CA PHE A 73 -19.87 15.62 17.33
C PHE A 73 -18.50 16.21 17.72
N VAL A 74 -18.50 17.38 18.36
CA VAL A 74 -17.28 18.08 18.78
C VAL A 74 -16.52 17.28 19.84
N ASP A 75 -17.22 16.64 20.77
CA ASP A 75 -16.62 15.82 21.83
C ASP A 75 -15.90 14.60 21.24
N HIS A 76 -16.50 13.98 20.22
CA HIS A 76 -15.96 12.79 19.54
C HIS A 76 -14.79 13.11 18.60
N LEU A 77 -14.60 14.38 18.21
CA LEU A 77 -13.52 14.79 17.29
C LEU A 77 -12.13 14.55 17.88
N SER A 78 -11.98 14.74 19.20
CA SER A 78 -10.71 14.51 19.91
C SER A 78 -10.29 13.03 19.85
N ILE A 79 -11.25 12.13 20.03
CA ILE A 79 -11.08 10.68 19.97
C ILE A 79 -10.77 10.26 18.53
N ALA A 80 -11.52 10.77 17.55
CA ALA A 80 -11.30 10.48 16.13
C ALA A 80 -9.87 10.84 15.69
N ARG A 81 -9.35 12.01 16.13
CA ARG A 81 -7.96 12.41 15.86
C ARG A 81 -6.93 11.46 16.47
N MET A 82 -7.15 11.00 17.71
CA MET A 82 -6.26 10.02 18.35
C MET A 82 -6.26 8.67 17.60
N VAL A 83 -7.43 8.20 17.15
CA VAL A 83 -7.54 6.96 16.36
C VAL A 83 -6.77 7.09 15.04
N VAL A 84 -6.94 8.21 14.33
CA VAL A 84 -6.22 8.46 13.07
C VAL A 84 -4.71 8.55 13.29
N ALA A 85 -4.26 9.27 14.32
CA ALA A 85 -2.85 9.37 14.66
C ALA A 85 -2.25 8.00 15.05
N GLY A 86 -2.97 7.22 15.84
CA GLY A 86 -2.56 5.86 16.22
C GLY A 86 -2.47 4.92 15.01
N LEU A 87 -3.43 4.99 14.09
CA LEU A 87 -3.41 4.23 12.85
C LEU A 87 -2.23 4.62 11.96
N ALA A 88 -1.96 5.92 11.82
CA ALA A 88 -0.82 6.41 11.05
C ALA A 88 0.52 5.95 11.66
N ALA A 89 0.65 6.00 12.99
CA ALA A 89 1.82 5.50 13.70
C ALA A 89 1.99 3.98 13.51
N PHE A 90 0.90 3.23 13.59
CA PHE A 90 0.92 1.78 13.39
C PHE A 90 1.32 1.38 11.96
N VAL A 91 0.74 2.03 10.94
CA VAL A 91 1.13 1.80 9.54
C VAL A 91 2.60 2.17 9.33
N THR A 92 3.06 3.29 9.90
CA THR A 92 4.48 3.69 9.83
C THR A 92 5.39 2.62 10.45
N LEU A 93 5.01 2.06 11.60
CA LEU A 93 5.75 0.97 12.23
C LEU A 93 5.83 -0.27 11.32
N LEU A 94 4.72 -0.66 10.69
CA LEU A 94 4.71 -1.79 9.76
C LEU A 94 5.59 -1.54 8.54
N VAL A 95 5.57 -0.32 8.00
CA VAL A 95 6.46 0.10 6.90
C VAL A 95 7.93 -0.01 7.32
N ILE A 96 8.28 0.46 8.53
CA ILE A 96 9.63 0.34 9.07
C ILE A 96 10.05 -1.12 9.20
N ILE A 97 9.20 -1.97 9.80
CA ILE A 97 9.47 -3.40 9.96
C ILE A 97 9.65 -4.07 8.60
N ALA A 98 8.76 -3.80 7.64
CA ALA A 98 8.86 -4.36 6.28
C ALA A 98 10.15 -3.91 5.57
N THR A 99 10.52 -2.65 5.74
CA THR A 99 11.76 -2.09 5.17
C THR A 99 13.00 -2.74 5.79
N ILE A 100 13.03 -2.91 7.12
CA ILE A 100 14.13 -3.57 7.85
C ILE A 100 14.21 -5.06 7.48
N GLN A 101 13.08 -5.73 7.26
CA GLN A 101 13.04 -7.13 6.84
C GLN A 101 13.36 -7.36 5.36
N GLU A 102 13.84 -6.33 4.66
CA GLU A 102 14.34 -6.42 3.28
C GLU A 102 13.28 -6.85 2.25
N TYR A 103 11.99 -6.57 2.52
CA TYR A 103 10.98 -6.56 1.45
C TYR A 103 11.42 -5.51 0.42
N GLY A 104 11.92 -5.97 -0.73
CA GLY A 104 12.46 -5.10 -1.79
C GLY A 104 13.94 -5.31 -2.13
N LYS A 105 14.66 -6.28 -1.53
CA LYS A 105 15.91 -6.75 -2.15
C LYS A 105 15.59 -7.57 -3.39
N LEU A 106 16.20 -7.20 -4.52
CA LEU A 106 16.28 -8.06 -5.69
C LEU A 106 16.89 -9.40 -5.27
N GLU A 107 16.25 -10.50 -5.67
CA GLU A 107 16.78 -11.86 -5.45
C GLU A 107 18.17 -12.04 -6.06
N GLU A 108 18.48 -11.30 -7.12
CA GLU A 108 19.78 -11.31 -7.79
C GLU A 108 20.21 -9.88 -8.15
N PRO A 109 20.86 -9.15 -7.22
CA PRO A 109 21.41 -7.83 -7.54
C PRO A 109 22.42 -7.91 -8.71
N GLU A 110 23.11 -9.04 -8.84
CA GLU A 110 24.12 -9.32 -9.87
C GLU A 110 23.52 -9.49 -11.28
N ALA A 111 22.31 -10.06 -11.39
CA ALA A 111 21.61 -10.22 -12.67
C ALA A 111 21.07 -8.88 -13.22
N VAL A 112 20.67 -7.97 -12.33
CA VAL A 112 20.18 -6.64 -12.72
C VAL A 112 21.31 -5.65 -13.00
N LEU A 113 22.48 -5.85 -12.39
CA LEU A 113 23.72 -5.14 -12.73
C LEU A 113 24.25 -5.48 -14.13
N THR A 114 23.84 -6.61 -14.73
CA THR A 114 24.38 -7.10 -16.01
C THR A 114 23.41 -7.01 -17.19
N ALA A 115 22.09 -6.96 -16.95
CA ALA A 115 21.10 -7.06 -18.03
C ALA A 115 20.37 -5.75 -18.40
N ILE A 116 20.30 -4.75 -17.51
CA ILE A 116 19.40 -3.58 -17.68
C ILE A 116 20.12 -2.28 -17.27
N PRO A 117 19.86 -1.14 -17.96
CA PRO A 117 20.38 0.16 -17.53
C PRO A 117 19.95 0.52 -16.10
N HIS A 118 20.91 0.93 -15.27
CA HIS A 118 20.73 1.20 -13.83
C HIS A 118 19.54 2.09 -13.46
N TYR A 119 19.17 3.05 -14.32
CA TYR A 119 18.07 3.98 -14.04
C TYR A 119 16.70 3.30 -14.09
N GLU A 120 16.51 2.28 -14.94
CA GLU A 120 15.21 1.58 -15.10
C GLU A 120 14.93 0.65 -13.92
N ALA A 121 15.96 -0.04 -13.45
CA ALA A 121 15.87 -0.92 -12.29
C ALA A 121 15.53 -0.15 -11.00
N VAL A 122 16.17 1.00 -10.78
CA VAL A 122 15.90 1.86 -9.62
C VAL A 122 14.45 2.39 -9.68
N PHE A 123 14.00 2.83 -10.85
CA PHE A 123 12.64 3.35 -11.01
C PHE A 123 11.57 2.27 -10.80
N GLY A 124 11.79 1.06 -11.34
CA GLY A 124 10.89 -0.08 -11.14
C GLY A 124 10.77 -0.48 -9.67
N LEU A 125 11.89 -0.49 -8.94
CA LEU A 125 11.90 -0.80 -7.51
C LEU A 125 11.17 0.26 -6.67
N LEU A 126 11.44 1.54 -6.94
CA LEU A 126 10.75 2.65 -6.29
C LEU A 126 9.25 2.61 -6.55
N LEU A 127 8.86 2.33 -7.79
CA LEU A 127 7.45 2.21 -8.18
C LEU A 127 6.78 1.05 -7.43
N LEU A 128 7.43 -0.12 -7.36
CA LEU A 128 6.91 -1.29 -6.65
C LEU A 128 6.72 -1.00 -5.15
N ASN A 129 7.70 -0.38 -4.51
CA ASN A 129 7.60 0.02 -3.11
C ASN A 129 6.50 1.05 -2.90
N TYR A 130 6.42 2.06 -3.77
CA TYR A 130 5.38 3.08 -3.70
C TYR A 130 3.98 2.47 -3.82
N VAL A 131 3.74 1.63 -4.83
CA VAL A 131 2.45 0.96 -5.04
C VAL A 131 2.10 0.06 -3.85
N SER A 132 3.06 -0.66 -3.29
CA SER A 132 2.84 -1.55 -2.15
C SER A 132 2.45 -0.76 -0.89
N PHE A 133 3.17 0.33 -0.58
CA PHE A 133 2.87 1.16 0.58
C PHE A 133 1.59 1.98 0.43
N VAL A 134 1.36 2.56 -0.75
CA VAL A 134 0.10 3.26 -1.05
C VAL A 134 -1.06 2.28 -1.01
N GLY A 135 -0.93 1.08 -1.56
CA GLY A 135 -1.94 0.03 -1.49
C GLY A 135 -2.26 -0.35 -0.04
N LEU A 136 -1.24 -0.54 0.80
CA LEU A 136 -1.40 -0.88 2.21
C LEU A 136 -2.11 0.23 3.00
N ALA A 137 -1.80 1.50 2.73
CA ALA A 137 -2.42 2.64 3.39
C ALA A 137 -3.82 2.98 2.84
N ALA A 138 -4.08 2.73 1.56
CA ALA A 138 -5.37 3.04 0.92
C ALA A 138 -6.51 2.18 1.48
N ILE A 139 -6.27 0.90 1.75
CA ILE A 139 -7.28 -0.04 2.26
C ILE A 139 -7.97 0.48 3.53
N PRO A 140 -7.26 0.85 4.62
CA PRO A 140 -7.91 1.41 5.82
C PRO A 140 -8.63 2.72 5.57
N ILE A 141 -8.05 3.61 4.76
CA ILE A 141 -8.64 4.92 4.48
C ILE A 141 -9.99 4.77 3.77
N VAL A 142 -10.04 3.95 2.73
CA VAL A 142 -11.27 3.67 1.98
C VAL A 142 -12.30 2.99 2.88
N GLY A 143 -11.88 2.01 3.69
CA GLY A 143 -12.76 1.33 4.63
C GLY A 143 -13.39 2.27 5.66
N MET A 144 -12.59 3.17 6.25
CA MET A 144 -13.09 4.19 7.19
C MET A 144 -14.02 5.19 6.51
N ALA A 145 -13.70 5.65 5.30
CA ALA A 145 -14.53 6.59 4.57
C ALA A 145 -15.92 6.01 4.25
N ILE A 146 -15.97 4.74 3.80
CA ILE A 146 -17.23 4.02 3.57
C ILE A 146 -18.01 3.87 4.88
N ALA A 147 -17.34 3.41 5.95
CA ALA A 147 -17.98 3.20 7.24
C ALA A 147 -18.56 4.50 7.84
N PHE A 148 -17.80 5.60 7.75
CA PHE A 148 -18.26 6.93 8.15
C PHE A 148 -19.47 7.37 7.34
N ALA A 149 -19.43 7.24 6.01
CA ALA A 149 -20.54 7.62 5.14
C ALA A 149 -21.81 6.81 5.45
N ILE A 150 -21.67 5.50 5.73
CA ILE A 150 -22.79 4.66 6.16
C ILE A 150 -23.32 5.15 7.51
N GLY A 151 -22.46 5.42 8.50
CA GLY A 151 -22.88 5.92 9.81
C GLY A 151 -23.63 7.24 9.72
N ALA A 152 -23.12 8.19 8.93
CA ALA A 152 -23.72 9.51 8.73
C ALA A 152 -25.03 9.46 7.93
N ALA A 153 -25.29 8.40 7.17
CA ALA A 153 -26.58 8.19 6.52
C ALA A 153 -27.69 7.73 7.49
N HIS A 154 -27.31 7.28 8.70
CA HIS A 154 -28.24 6.78 9.72
C HIS A 154 -28.42 7.76 10.90
N SER A 155 -27.68 8.87 10.93
CA SER A 155 -27.79 9.97 11.91
C SER A 155 -28.83 11.00 11.49
#